data_AF-A0A3D0JLH2-F1
#
_entry.id   AF-A0A3D0JLH2-F1
#
_cell.length_a   1.000
_cell.length_b   1.000
_cell.length_c   1.000
_cell.angle_alpha   90.00
_cell.angle_beta   90.00
_cell.angle_gamma   90.00
#
_symmetry.space_group_name_H-M   'P 1'
#
loop_
_entity.id
_entity.type
_entity.pdbx_description
1 polymer ?
#
loop_
_entity_poly.entity_id
_entity_poly.type
_entity_poly.pdbx_seq_one_letter_code
_entity_poly.pdbx_strand_id
1 'polypeptide(L)'
;VLAHELAHLAQRHHYRGLKNSQRLSTGTLATLAGVVAAIATRQGQAAQSLIMGGQAANATAALAYSRDYEREADRIGVTALAGAGYPPEAMASVLHILAEKQTQTTQDLAFLSTHPLGIERQSDLDARVAQMQDPRDGQPVLSPTDFQLFRCIQTEGLEFPTGKQATQSCSEIHALLADYRSERYEQALNQFDQLPDAVRQTFSGLDLEIALTLQTGDFDRSREAIQTIALFFPSWVQPTIAAVDLAIAEADAKLPRALREQLVQRPERLDLWRALARFAQAFKQDHLLFEARSWDALLHGKLEAAKMQMVRAQEVWPKTVDSRPLDLLKDAIKQTETL
;
A
#
# COMPACT_ATOMS: atom_id res chain seq x y z
N VAL A 1 -1.68 3.67 12.39
CA VAL A 1 -0.87 4.13 11.24
C VAL A 1 -1.72 4.87 10.23
N LEU A 2 -2.64 4.23 9.48
CA LEU A 2 -3.42 4.94 8.44
C LEU A 2 -4.19 6.19 8.94
N ALA A 3 -4.82 6.11 10.12
CA ALA A 3 -5.49 7.28 10.71
C ALA A 3 -4.53 8.45 11.01
N HIS A 4 -3.28 8.16 11.38
CA HIS A 4 -2.22 9.14 11.60
C HIS A 4 -1.79 9.78 10.27
N GLU A 5 -1.58 8.99 9.22
CA GLU A 5 -1.23 9.51 7.88
C GLU A 5 -2.36 10.36 7.28
N LEU A 6 -3.62 9.94 7.45
CA LEU A 6 -4.78 10.73 7.05
C LEU A 6 -4.89 12.03 7.84
N ALA A 7 -4.49 12.04 9.12
CA ALA A 7 -4.41 13.26 9.90
C ALA A 7 -3.31 14.21 9.38
N HIS A 8 -2.13 13.69 8.98
CA HIS A 8 -1.11 14.50 8.30
C HIS A 8 -1.65 15.16 7.02
N LEU A 9 -2.42 14.41 6.24
CA LEU A 9 -3.06 14.92 5.03
C LEU A 9 -4.12 15.97 5.34
N ALA A 10 -5.05 15.68 6.26
CA ALA A 10 -6.13 16.57 6.65
C ALA A 10 -5.60 17.92 7.17
N GLN A 11 -4.54 17.88 7.98
CA GLN A 11 -3.89 19.07 8.53
C GLN A 11 -2.87 19.72 7.59
N ARG A 12 -2.69 19.15 6.39
CA ARG A 12 -1.80 19.63 5.34
C ARG A 12 -0.37 19.84 5.86
N HIS A 13 0.12 18.94 6.71
CA HIS A 13 1.42 19.07 7.37
C HIS A 13 2.57 19.23 6.37
N HIS A 14 2.53 18.53 5.23
CA HIS A 14 3.52 18.70 4.16
C HIS A 14 3.54 20.13 3.59
N TYR A 15 2.37 20.70 3.28
CA TYR A 15 2.27 22.06 2.76
C TYR A 15 2.70 23.10 3.81
N ARG A 16 2.28 22.94 5.06
CA ARG A 16 2.70 23.83 6.17
C ARG A 16 4.21 23.73 6.41
N GLY A 17 4.78 22.53 6.31
CA GLY A 17 6.22 22.28 6.35
C GLY A 17 6.98 23.01 5.24
N LEU A 18 6.51 22.91 3.99
CA LEU A 18 7.08 23.63 2.84
C LEU A 18 7.01 25.16 3.01
N LYS A 19 5.86 25.68 3.47
CA LYS A 19 5.70 27.11 3.72
C LYS A 19 6.64 27.61 4.84
N ASN A 20 6.85 26.79 5.86
CA ASN A 20 7.79 27.10 6.94
C ASN A 20 9.24 27.04 6.45
N SER A 21 9.61 26.07 5.59
CA SER A 21 10.96 25.98 5.05
C SER A 21 11.31 27.12 4.09
N GLN A 22 10.34 27.61 3.30
CA GLN A 22 10.51 28.81 2.47
C GLN A 22 10.81 30.08 3.28
N ARG A 23 10.45 30.11 4.56
CA ARG A 23 10.78 31.21 5.48
C ARG A 23 12.17 31.06 6.11
N LEU A 24 12.81 29.90 5.95
CA LEU A 24 14.17 29.66 6.44
C LEU A 24 15.17 30.11 5.36
N SER A 25 16.26 30.75 5.77
CA SER A 25 17.32 31.15 4.84
C SER A 25 18.09 29.94 4.31
N THR A 26 18.73 30.06 3.13
CA THR A 26 19.56 28.98 2.54
C THR A 26 20.65 28.46 3.49
N GLY A 27 21.24 29.35 4.30
CA GLY A 27 22.21 28.96 5.33
C GLY A 27 21.60 28.11 6.45
N THR A 28 20.31 28.30 6.76
CA THR A 28 19.58 27.52 7.77
C THR A 28 19.29 26.09 7.29
N LEU A 29 18.98 25.91 6.00
CA LEU A 29 18.77 24.59 5.40
C LEU A 29 20.04 23.72 5.44
N ALA A 30 21.21 24.31 5.19
CA ALA A 30 22.49 23.61 5.28
C ALA A 30 22.81 23.16 6.72
N THR A 31 22.58 24.03 7.71
CA THR A 31 22.74 23.67 9.14
C THR A 31 21.77 22.55 9.54
N LEU A 32 20.52 22.61 9.08
CA LEU A 32 19.51 21.58 9.35
C LEU A 32 19.91 20.21 8.79
N ALA A 33 20.41 20.15 7.55
CA ALA A 33 20.91 18.91 6.97
C ALA A 33 22.07 18.32 7.79
N GLY A 34 22.98 19.17 8.30
CA GLY A 34 24.06 18.76 9.19
C GLY A 34 23.58 18.22 10.54
N VAL A 35 22.56 18.86 11.14
CA VAL A 35 21.96 18.41 12.41
C VAL A 35 21.21 17.09 12.23
N VAL A 36 20.42 16.94 11.17
CA VAL A 36 19.72 15.67 10.87
C VAL A 36 20.72 14.54 10.64
N ALA A 37 21.80 14.79 9.88
CA ALA A 37 22.86 13.81 9.69
C ALA A 37 23.59 13.44 11.00
N ALA A 38 23.83 14.41 11.89
CA ALA A 38 24.44 14.16 13.20
C ALA A 38 23.52 13.36 14.15
N ILE A 39 22.21 13.62 14.12
CA ILE A 39 21.19 12.86 14.90
C ILE A 39 21.07 11.43 14.35
N ALA A 40 20.94 11.26 13.03
CA ALA A 40 20.85 9.94 12.40
C ALA A 40 22.11 9.10 12.66
N THR A 41 23.29 9.72 12.73
CA THR A 41 24.56 9.01 13.02
C THR A 41 24.86 8.86 14.52
N ARG A 42 23.92 9.21 15.41
CA ARG A 42 24.06 9.15 16.88
C ARG A 42 25.29 9.92 17.44
N GLN A 43 25.79 10.91 16.70
CA GLN A 43 26.88 11.78 17.15
C GLN A 43 26.34 12.95 18.00
N GLY A 44 25.71 12.63 19.14
CA GLY A 44 25.03 13.62 19.99
C GLY A 44 25.91 14.81 20.40
N GLN A 45 27.21 14.58 20.62
CA GLN A 45 28.19 15.61 20.95
C GLN A 45 28.45 16.59 19.78
N ALA A 46 28.44 16.11 18.53
CA ALA A 46 28.60 16.95 17.33
C ALA A 46 27.31 17.72 16.99
N ALA A 47 26.14 17.13 17.26
CA ALA A 47 24.87 17.83 17.16
C ALA A 47 24.80 19.01 18.15
N GLN A 48 25.32 18.84 19.37
CA GLN A 48 25.29 19.86 20.42
C GLN A 48 26.18 21.09 20.13
N SER A 49 27.31 20.91 19.44
CA SER A 49 28.24 22.02 19.10
C SER A 49 27.73 22.86 17.92
N LEU A 50 27.00 22.26 16.99
CA LEU A 50 26.34 22.96 15.87
C LEU A 50 25.15 23.84 16.33
N ILE A 51 24.67 23.64 17.56
CA ILE A 51 23.46 24.27 18.11
C ILE A 51 23.75 25.62 18.84
N MET A 52 24.98 26.13 18.88
CA MET A 52 25.32 27.29 19.74
C MET A 52 25.14 28.70 19.12
N GLY A 53 24.53 28.85 17.94
CA GLY A 53 24.34 30.17 17.28
C GLY A 53 22.91 30.42 16.75
N GLY A 54 22.62 31.62 16.20
CA GLY A 54 21.28 31.97 15.67
C GLY A 54 20.72 31.02 14.59
N GLN A 55 21.57 30.22 13.93
CA GLN A 55 21.17 29.15 13.01
C GLN A 55 20.57 27.93 13.71
N ALA A 56 20.92 27.71 14.98
CA ALA A 56 20.43 26.63 15.80
C ALA A 56 19.01 26.86 16.33
N ALA A 57 18.64 28.12 16.57
CA ALA A 57 17.27 28.49 16.90
C ALA A 57 16.31 28.08 15.78
N ASN A 58 16.72 28.28 14.52
CA ASN A 58 15.95 27.88 13.36
C ASN A 58 15.90 26.35 13.17
N ALA A 59 17.01 25.65 13.42
CA ALA A 59 17.05 24.20 13.34
C ALA A 59 16.17 23.54 14.42
N THR A 60 16.26 24.05 15.65
CA THR A 60 15.41 23.66 16.78
C THR A 60 13.95 23.96 16.48
N ALA A 61 13.64 25.12 15.89
CA ALA A 61 12.27 25.46 15.51
C ALA A 61 11.70 24.49 14.45
N ALA A 62 12.48 24.12 13.43
CA ALA A 62 12.03 23.15 12.42
C ALA A 62 11.78 21.75 13.02
N LEU A 63 12.65 21.28 13.93
CA LEU A 63 12.45 20.02 14.66
C LEU A 63 11.24 20.08 15.60
N ALA A 64 11.03 21.23 16.27
CA ALA A 64 9.85 21.46 17.10
C ALA A 64 8.57 21.41 16.27
N TYR A 65 8.52 22.09 15.12
CA TYR A 65 7.37 22.02 14.20
C TYR A 65 7.08 20.59 13.74
N SER A 66 8.12 19.80 13.46
CA SER A 66 7.94 18.38 13.11
C SER A 66 7.28 17.61 14.27
N ARG A 67 7.76 17.75 15.51
CA ARG A 67 7.15 17.09 16.67
C ARG A 67 5.74 17.60 16.98
N ASP A 68 5.44 18.86 16.69
CA ASP A 68 4.11 19.44 16.85
C ASP A 68 3.12 18.84 15.85
N TYR A 69 3.55 18.65 14.60
CA TYR A 69 2.76 17.97 13.57
C TYR A 69 2.49 16.51 13.93
N GLU A 70 3.47 15.81 14.48
CA GLU A 70 3.27 14.44 14.96
C GLU A 70 2.23 14.38 16.09
N ARG A 71 2.28 15.29 17.08
CA ARG A 71 1.27 15.35 18.15
C ARG A 71 -0.12 15.73 17.61
N GLU A 72 -0.18 16.68 16.67
CA GLU A 72 -1.42 17.07 16.01
C GLU A 72 -2.03 15.88 15.24
N ALA A 73 -1.20 15.15 14.49
CA ALA A 73 -1.60 13.94 13.77
C ALA A 73 -2.03 12.82 14.72
N ASP A 74 -1.33 12.64 15.85
CA ASP A 74 -1.69 11.62 16.84
C ASP A 74 -3.09 11.87 17.42
N ARG A 75 -3.38 13.13 17.77
CA ARG A 75 -4.65 13.56 18.36
C ARG A 75 -5.84 13.41 17.42
N ILE A 76 -5.66 13.86 16.18
CA ILE A 76 -6.71 13.77 15.17
C ILE A 76 -6.86 12.32 14.72
N GLY A 77 -5.75 11.61 14.55
CA GLY A 77 -5.72 10.20 14.17
C GLY A 77 -6.45 9.31 15.17
N VAL A 78 -6.21 9.46 16.47
CA VAL A 78 -6.89 8.63 17.49
C VAL A 78 -8.39 8.93 17.58
N THR A 79 -8.78 10.19 17.40
CA THR A 79 -10.19 10.58 17.35
C THR A 79 -10.88 10.00 16.12
N ALA A 80 -10.22 10.05 14.95
CA ALA A 80 -10.73 9.47 13.72
C ALA A 80 -10.80 7.93 13.79
N LEU A 81 -9.81 7.30 14.44
CA LEU A 81 -9.77 5.85 14.66
C LEU A 81 -10.96 5.38 15.50
N ALA A 82 -11.21 6.06 16.63
CA ALA A 82 -12.37 5.80 17.48
C ALA A 82 -13.69 6.08 16.75
N GLY A 83 -13.77 7.18 16.00
CA GLY A 83 -14.94 7.51 15.18
C GLY A 83 -15.22 6.51 14.06
N ALA A 84 -14.21 5.78 13.59
CA ALA A 84 -14.34 4.68 12.64
C ALA A 84 -14.68 3.33 13.31
N GLY A 85 -14.87 3.31 14.64
CA GLY A 85 -15.24 2.11 15.41
C GLY A 85 -14.05 1.27 15.89
N TYR A 86 -12.80 1.66 15.59
CA TYR A 86 -11.62 0.91 15.98
C TYR A 86 -11.12 1.31 17.39
N PRO A 87 -10.46 0.39 18.12
CA PRO A 87 -9.99 0.66 19.47
C PRO A 87 -8.90 1.74 19.47
N PRO A 88 -9.09 2.87 20.19
CA PRO A 88 -8.12 3.96 20.25
C PRO A 88 -6.77 3.53 20.86
N GLU A 89 -6.78 2.53 21.75
CA GLU A 89 -5.60 1.92 22.38
C GLU A 89 -4.63 1.31 21.37
N ALA A 90 -5.13 0.87 20.21
CA ALA A 90 -4.29 0.30 19.16
C ALA A 90 -3.27 1.32 18.64
N MET A 91 -3.62 2.61 18.63
CA MET A 91 -2.70 3.66 18.20
C MET A 91 -1.58 3.89 19.22
N ALA A 92 -1.90 3.90 20.51
CA ALA A 92 -0.91 3.98 21.58
C ALA A 92 0.02 2.76 21.56
N SER A 93 -0.55 1.56 21.38
CA SER A 93 0.19 0.30 21.30
C SER A 93 1.26 0.33 20.19
N VAL A 94 0.96 0.90 19.02
CA VAL A 94 1.96 1.06 17.94
C VAL A 94 3.12 1.95 18.37
N LEU A 95 2.87 3.08 19.06
CA LEU A 95 3.95 3.94 19.55
C LEU A 95 4.81 3.27 20.63
N HIS A 96 4.19 2.45 21.49
CA HIS A 96 4.92 1.66 22.50
C HIS A 96 5.81 0.61 21.83
N ILE A 97 5.29 -0.12 20.84
CA ILE A 97 6.06 -1.11 20.06
C ILE A 97 7.27 -0.43 19.38
N LEU A 98 7.06 0.72 18.73
CA LEU A 98 8.13 1.43 18.04
C LEU A 98 9.21 1.93 19.00
N ALA A 99 8.83 2.43 20.19
CA ALA A 99 9.80 2.87 21.20
C ALA A 99 10.59 1.70 21.77
N GLU A 100 9.93 0.59 22.07
CA GLU A 100 10.61 -0.62 22.51
C GLU A 100 11.64 -1.07 21.46
N LYS A 101 11.25 -1.11 20.18
CA LYS A 101 12.15 -1.48 19.09
C LYS A 101 13.30 -0.49 18.89
N GLN A 102 13.06 0.82 19.02
CA GLN A 102 14.12 1.83 18.95
C GLN A 102 15.21 1.60 20.02
N THR A 103 14.84 1.13 21.21
CA THR A 103 15.80 0.81 22.28
C THR A 103 16.57 -0.50 22.05
N GLN A 104 16.00 -1.42 21.28
CA GLN A 104 16.56 -2.75 21.03
C GLN A 104 17.46 -2.82 19.78
N THR A 105 17.35 -1.87 18.84
CA THR A 105 18.08 -1.90 17.56
C THR A 105 19.12 -0.78 17.42
N THR A 106 20.28 -1.09 16.82
CA THR A 106 21.21 -0.08 16.28
C THR A 106 20.80 0.40 14.89
N GLN A 107 19.89 -0.32 14.21
CA GLN A 107 19.29 0.07 12.94
C GLN A 107 18.29 1.21 13.12
N ASP A 108 18.40 2.21 12.24
CA ASP A 108 17.37 3.22 12.04
C ASP A 108 16.10 2.55 11.50
N LEU A 109 15.02 2.63 12.26
CA LEU A 109 13.69 2.34 11.76
C LEU A 109 13.34 3.47 10.77
N ALA A 110 13.31 3.18 9.47
CA ALA A 110 13.04 4.18 8.43
C ALA A 110 11.74 5.00 8.70
N PHE A 111 10.74 4.36 9.32
CA PHE A 111 9.52 5.03 9.77
C PHE A 111 9.80 6.13 10.81
N LEU A 112 10.76 5.92 11.73
CA LEU A 112 11.14 6.91 12.74
C LEU A 112 12.00 8.05 12.19
N SER A 113 12.56 7.88 10.98
CA SER A 113 13.24 8.96 10.27
C SER A 113 12.26 10.02 9.77
N THR A 114 11.01 9.64 9.44
CA THR A 114 9.95 10.57 9.04
C THR A 114 8.99 10.92 10.17
N HIS A 115 8.78 10.01 11.13
CA HIS A 115 7.89 10.16 12.28
C HIS A 115 8.67 10.02 13.59
N PRO A 116 9.36 11.09 14.05
CA PRO A 116 10.19 11.01 15.24
C PRO A 116 9.37 10.68 16.49
N LEU A 117 9.80 9.67 17.25
CA LEU A 117 9.21 9.35 18.55
C LEU A 117 9.49 10.46 19.59
N GLY A 118 8.66 10.50 20.62
CA GLY A 118 8.87 11.33 21.80
C GLY A 118 8.08 10.78 23.00
N ILE A 119 8.68 10.82 24.19
CA ILE A 119 8.02 10.45 25.44
C ILE A 119 6.77 11.33 25.65
N GLU A 120 6.83 12.58 25.20
CA GLU A 120 5.71 13.52 25.25
C GLU A 120 4.56 13.10 24.32
N ARG A 121 4.85 12.45 23.17
CA ARG A 121 3.82 11.93 22.27
C ARG A 121 3.09 10.75 22.91
N GLN A 122 3.84 9.81 23.47
CA GLN A 122 3.28 8.64 24.16
C GLN A 122 2.40 9.08 25.32
N SER A 123 2.91 9.94 26.20
CA SER A 123 2.15 10.41 27.36
C SER A 123 0.90 11.23 26.97
N ASP A 124 0.97 12.09 25.95
CA ASP A 124 -0.21 12.82 25.45
C ASP A 124 -1.25 11.86 24.86
N LEU A 125 -0.83 10.87 24.09
CA LEU A 125 -1.73 9.91 23.48
C LEU A 125 -2.35 8.97 24.52
N ASP A 126 -1.56 8.43 25.44
CA ASP A 126 -2.04 7.57 26.55
C ASP A 126 -3.09 8.32 27.40
N ALA A 127 -2.83 9.59 27.74
CA ALA A 127 -3.76 10.41 28.53
C ALA A 127 -5.09 10.66 27.79
N ARG A 128 -5.07 10.73 26.45
CA ARG A 128 -6.27 10.92 25.62
C ARG A 128 -7.06 9.64 25.49
N VAL A 129 -6.39 8.54 25.16
CA VAL A 129 -7.00 7.22 25.06
C VAL A 129 -7.72 6.86 26.36
N ALA A 130 -7.11 7.16 27.52
CA ALA A 130 -7.72 6.92 28.83
C ALA A 130 -9.05 7.67 29.07
N GLN A 131 -9.36 8.70 28.28
CA GLN A 131 -10.61 9.47 28.36
C GLN A 131 -11.62 9.09 27.27
N MET A 132 -11.22 8.24 26.31
CA MET A 132 -12.07 7.81 25.20
C MET A 132 -12.91 6.59 25.60
N GLN A 133 -14.08 6.48 24.99
CA GLN A 133 -14.88 5.26 25.08
C GLN A 133 -14.38 4.29 24.02
N ASP A 134 -14.16 3.03 24.42
CA ASP A 134 -13.90 1.94 23.47
C ASP A 134 -15.18 1.69 22.66
N PRO A 135 -15.17 1.94 21.33
CA PRO A 135 -16.35 1.76 20.50
C PRO A 135 -16.84 0.31 20.44
N ARG A 136 -16.00 -0.69 20.79
CA ARG A 136 -16.26 -2.15 20.77
C ARG A 136 -16.86 -2.78 19.51
N ASP A 137 -17.17 -2.01 18.48
CA ASP A 137 -17.97 -2.45 17.34
C ASP A 137 -17.15 -2.63 16.04
N GLY A 138 -15.96 -2.02 15.93
CA GLY A 138 -15.10 -2.14 14.75
C GLY A 138 -14.26 -3.40 14.75
N GLN A 139 -14.73 -4.43 14.04
CA GLN A 139 -13.94 -5.63 13.79
C GLN A 139 -12.95 -5.40 12.63
N PRO A 140 -11.69 -5.88 12.73
CA PRO A 140 -10.79 -5.91 11.59
C PRO A 140 -11.40 -6.68 10.41
N VAL A 141 -11.12 -6.21 9.19
CA VAL A 141 -11.60 -6.85 7.96
C VAL A 141 -11.07 -8.29 7.85
N LEU A 142 -9.81 -8.50 8.24
CA LEU A 142 -9.18 -9.81 8.27
C LEU A 142 -9.35 -10.42 9.67
N SER A 143 -9.76 -11.69 9.73
CA SER A 143 -9.73 -12.45 10.98
C SER A 143 -8.28 -12.56 11.50
N PRO A 144 -8.05 -12.87 12.79
CA PRO A 144 -6.70 -13.09 13.30
C PRO A 144 -5.92 -14.15 12.51
N THR A 145 -6.59 -15.21 12.07
CA THR A 145 -6.00 -16.27 11.23
C THR A 145 -5.60 -15.73 9.85
N ASP A 146 -6.50 -14.99 9.20
CA ASP A 146 -6.25 -14.43 7.88
C ASP A 146 -5.15 -13.36 7.91
N PHE A 147 -5.19 -12.48 8.90
CA PHE A 147 -4.14 -11.49 9.12
C PHE A 147 -2.78 -12.15 9.39
N GLN A 148 -2.76 -13.27 10.11
CA GLN A 148 -1.54 -14.03 10.33
C GLN A 148 -1.00 -14.64 9.03
N LEU A 149 -1.86 -15.21 8.19
CA LEU A 149 -1.47 -15.72 6.87
C LEU A 149 -0.95 -14.58 5.98
N PHE A 150 -1.70 -13.49 5.87
CA PHE A 150 -1.30 -12.27 5.17
C PHE A 150 0.08 -11.81 5.64
N ARG A 151 0.29 -11.71 6.96
CA ARG A 151 1.58 -11.32 7.53
C ARG A 151 2.69 -12.25 7.09
N CYS A 152 2.50 -13.57 7.16
CA CYS A 152 3.52 -14.53 6.71
C CYS A 152 3.87 -14.33 5.23
N ILE A 153 2.89 -14.10 4.36
CA ILE A 153 3.13 -13.81 2.94
C ILE A 153 3.97 -12.53 2.78
N GLN A 154 3.62 -11.45 3.48
CA GLN A 154 4.33 -10.17 3.38
C GLN A 154 5.74 -10.19 3.99
N THR A 155 6.00 -11.10 4.93
CA THR A 155 7.29 -11.20 5.62
C THR A 155 8.25 -12.22 5.02
N GLU A 156 7.87 -12.89 3.93
CA GLU A 156 8.74 -13.84 3.27
C GLU A 156 10.05 -13.17 2.83
N GLY A 157 11.20 -13.76 3.18
CA GLY A 157 12.52 -13.21 2.87
C GLY A 157 12.98 -12.06 3.79
N LEU A 158 12.18 -11.65 4.79
CA LEU A 158 12.62 -10.73 5.82
C LEU A 158 13.24 -11.50 7.00
N GLU A 159 14.49 -11.17 7.32
CA GLU A 159 15.15 -11.65 8.53
C GLU A 159 14.82 -10.73 9.70
N PHE A 160 14.06 -11.22 10.68
CA PHE A 160 13.85 -10.52 11.94
C PHE A 160 14.86 -11.00 12.97
N PRO A 161 15.62 -10.10 13.63
CA PRO A 161 16.44 -10.46 14.78
C PRO A 161 15.54 -11.13 15.83
N THR A 162 15.78 -12.42 16.07
CA THR A 162 14.97 -13.27 16.95
C THR A 162 15.14 -12.82 18.41
N GLY A 163 14.32 -11.87 18.84
CA GLY A 163 14.18 -11.46 20.23
C GLY A 163 12.78 -11.78 20.73
N LYS A 164 12.63 -12.97 21.31
CA LYS A 164 11.47 -13.48 22.10
C LYS A 164 10.07 -13.34 21.45
N GLN A 165 9.51 -14.51 21.13
CA GLN A 165 8.09 -14.74 20.79
C GLN A 165 7.63 -14.21 19.42
N ALA A 166 8.12 -14.80 18.33
CA ALA A 166 7.22 -15.03 17.19
C ALA A 166 6.30 -16.20 17.58
N THR A 167 5.18 -15.91 18.25
CA THR A 167 4.23 -16.93 18.73
C THR A 167 3.50 -17.67 17.61
N GLN A 168 3.75 -17.36 16.34
CA GLN A 168 3.23 -18.10 15.19
C GLN A 168 4.32 -18.22 14.12
N SER A 169 4.79 -19.45 13.91
CA SER A 169 5.81 -19.76 12.90
C SER A 169 5.25 -19.55 11.50
N CYS A 170 5.94 -18.77 10.68
CA CYS A 170 5.63 -18.64 9.24
C CYS A 170 6.38 -19.68 8.40
N SER A 171 7.06 -20.65 9.02
CA SER A 171 7.94 -21.60 8.32
C SER A 171 7.23 -22.40 7.22
N GLU A 172 6.02 -22.88 7.48
CA GLU A 172 5.24 -23.67 6.52
C GLU A 172 4.82 -22.80 5.32
N ILE A 173 4.31 -21.59 5.58
CA ILE A 173 3.93 -20.65 4.53
C ILE A 173 5.15 -20.20 3.72
N HIS A 174 6.29 -19.92 4.37
CA HIS A 174 7.51 -19.56 3.65
C HIS A 174 8.07 -20.70 2.81
N ALA A 175 7.94 -21.96 3.25
CA ALA A 175 8.33 -23.11 2.44
C ALA A 175 7.47 -23.24 1.18
N LEU A 176 6.15 -23.09 1.33
CA LEU A 176 5.19 -23.03 0.21
C LEU A 176 5.54 -21.93 -0.78
N LEU A 177 5.78 -20.71 -0.30
CA LEU A 177 6.16 -19.58 -1.16
C LEU A 177 7.52 -19.78 -1.84
N ALA A 178 8.47 -20.43 -1.17
CA ALA A 178 9.75 -20.79 -1.78
C ALA A 178 9.60 -21.83 -2.90
N ASP A 179 8.71 -22.82 -2.73
CA ASP A 179 8.37 -23.78 -3.79
C ASP A 179 7.66 -23.09 -4.96
N TYR A 180 6.70 -22.20 -4.69
CA TYR A 180 6.03 -21.39 -5.71
C TYR A 180 7.01 -20.55 -6.54
N ARG A 181 7.92 -19.81 -5.89
CA ARG A 181 8.94 -18.98 -6.57
C ARG A 181 9.96 -19.81 -7.36
N SER A 182 10.15 -21.06 -6.96
CA SER A 182 11.02 -22.01 -7.68
C SER A 182 10.29 -22.79 -8.76
N GLU A 183 9.07 -22.37 -9.13
CA GLU A 183 8.21 -23.00 -10.15
C GLU A 183 7.82 -24.45 -9.81
N ARG A 184 7.96 -24.87 -8.54
CA ARG A 184 7.51 -26.19 -8.04
C ARG A 184 6.04 -26.11 -7.63
N TYR A 185 5.17 -25.71 -8.56
CA TYR A 185 3.77 -25.40 -8.27
C TYR A 185 2.98 -26.57 -7.70
N GLU A 186 3.19 -27.79 -8.21
CA GLU A 186 2.56 -29.00 -7.66
C GLU A 186 2.95 -29.26 -6.20
N GLN A 187 4.23 -29.03 -5.86
CA GLN A 187 4.70 -29.22 -4.49
C GLN A 187 4.12 -28.14 -3.56
N ALA A 188 4.08 -26.89 -4.02
CA ALA A 188 3.48 -25.79 -3.29
C ALA A 188 1.97 -25.99 -3.09
N LEU A 189 1.24 -26.48 -4.09
CA LEU A 189 -0.19 -26.80 -3.98
C LEU A 189 -0.43 -27.94 -2.99
N ASN A 190 0.38 -29.01 -3.04
CA ASN A 190 0.28 -30.09 -2.07
C ASN A 190 0.54 -29.63 -0.63
N GLN A 191 1.46 -28.68 -0.41
CA GLN A 191 1.68 -28.07 0.90
C GLN A 191 0.51 -27.17 1.31
N PHE A 192 -0.04 -26.39 0.38
CA PHE A 192 -1.23 -25.57 0.61
C PHE A 192 -2.41 -26.44 1.04
N ASP A 193 -2.66 -27.55 0.37
CA ASP A 193 -3.78 -28.45 0.65
C ASP A 193 -3.66 -29.17 2.01
N GLN A 194 -2.46 -29.21 2.59
CA GLN A 194 -2.23 -29.71 3.95
C GLN A 194 -2.54 -28.68 5.04
N LEU A 195 -2.71 -27.39 4.67
CA LEU A 195 -3.09 -26.36 5.63
C LEU A 195 -4.53 -26.56 6.12
N PRO A 196 -4.84 -26.20 7.39
CA PRO A 196 -6.20 -26.29 7.90
C PRO A 196 -7.21 -25.50 7.06
N ASP A 197 -8.45 -25.99 6.94
CA ASP A 197 -9.52 -25.30 6.21
C ASP A 197 -9.73 -23.86 6.71
N ALA A 198 -9.61 -23.64 8.02
CA ALA A 198 -9.70 -22.33 8.66
C ALA A 198 -8.62 -21.33 8.19
N VAL A 199 -7.55 -21.80 7.54
CA VAL A 199 -6.50 -21.00 6.89
C VAL A 199 -6.76 -20.90 5.39
N ARG A 200 -7.10 -22.03 4.72
CA ARG A 200 -7.30 -22.06 3.26
C ARG A 200 -8.52 -21.26 2.82
N GLN A 201 -9.59 -21.23 3.62
CA GLN A 201 -10.84 -20.54 3.31
C GLN A 201 -10.88 -19.07 3.76
N THR A 202 -9.73 -18.49 4.15
CA THR A 202 -9.63 -17.05 4.40
C THR A 202 -9.39 -16.26 3.10
N PHE A 203 -9.41 -14.92 3.12
CA PHE A 203 -9.17 -14.15 1.90
C PHE A 203 -7.76 -14.34 1.37
N SER A 204 -6.75 -14.33 2.24
CA SER A 204 -5.37 -14.59 1.84
C SER A 204 -5.18 -16.05 1.42
N GLY A 205 -5.94 -16.98 2.02
CA GLY A 205 -5.95 -18.39 1.63
C GLY A 205 -6.49 -18.60 0.22
N LEU A 206 -7.63 -17.99 -0.10
CA LEU A 206 -8.21 -18.05 -1.44
C LEU A 206 -7.36 -17.34 -2.50
N ASP A 207 -6.67 -16.24 -2.16
CA ASP A 207 -5.73 -15.57 -3.08
C ASP A 207 -4.51 -16.46 -3.38
N LEU A 208 -3.99 -17.19 -2.37
CA LEU A 208 -2.96 -18.22 -2.58
C LEU A 208 -3.47 -19.39 -3.42
N GLU A 209 -4.70 -19.86 -3.16
CA GLU A 209 -5.32 -20.92 -3.94
C GLU A 209 -5.36 -20.53 -5.41
N ILE A 210 -5.89 -19.35 -5.75
CA ILE A 210 -5.91 -18.82 -7.12
C ILE A 210 -4.51 -18.84 -7.74
N ALA A 211 -3.50 -18.32 -7.04
CA ALA A 211 -2.14 -18.27 -7.56
C ALA A 211 -1.59 -19.67 -7.88
N LEU A 212 -1.84 -20.66 -7.03
CA LEU A 212 -1.36 -22.03 -7.18
C LEU A 212 -2.14 -22.81 -8.25
N THR A 213 -3.46 -22.71 -8.24
CA THR A 213 -4.35 -23.47 -9.12
C THR A 213 -4.32 -22.96 -10.56
N LEU A 214 -4.05 -21.66 -10.77
CA LEU A 214 -3.77 -21.11 -12.10
C LEU A 214 -2.51 -21.72 -12.74
N GLN A 215 -1.46 -21.99 -11.95
CA GLN A 215 -0.20 -22.53 -12.47
C GLN A 215 -0.23 -24.05 -12.67
N THR A 216 -1.02 -24.77 -11.87
CA THR A 216 -1.18 -26.23 -11.95
C THR A 216 -2.28 -26.67 -12.91
N GLY A 217 -3.15 -25.74 -13.35
CA GLY A 217 -4.22 -26.02 -14.30
C GLY A 217 -5.55 -26.46 -13.67
N ASP A 218 -5.70 -26.35 -12.34
CA ASP A 218 -6.97 -26.57 -11.65
C ASP A 218 -7.85 -25.31 -11.75
N PHE A 219 -8.38 -25.09 -12.95
CA PHE A 219 -9.15 -23.89 -13.27
C PHE A 219 -10.51 -23.84 -12.57
N ASP A 220 -11.07 -24.99 -12.19
CA ASP A 220 -12.34 -25.05 -11.46
C ASP A 220 -12.17 -24.51 -10.03
N ARG A 221 -11.13 -24.94 -9.29
CA ARG A 221 -10.79 -24.35 -7.98
C ARG A 221 -10.48 -22.87 -8.09
N SER A 222 -9.69 -22.48 -9.10
CA SER A 222 -9.36 -21.07 -9.36
C SER A 222 -10.64 -20.23 -9.52
N ARG A 223 -11.60 -20.73 -10.30
CA ARG A 223 -12.87 -20.05 -10.56
C ARG A 223 -13.73 -19.95 -9.30
N GLU A 224 -13.82 -21.03 -8.52
CA GLU A 224 -14.57 -21.04 -7.26
C GLU A 224 -14.00 -20.03 -6.24
N ALA A 225 -12.67 -20.00 -6.08
CA ALA A 225 -12.01 -19.04 -5.21
C ALA A 225 -12.25 -17.59 -5.66
N ILE A 226 -12.14 -17.29 -6.97
CA ILE A 226 -12.44 -15.96 -7.53
C ILE A 226 -13.88 -15.54 -7.23
N GLN A 227 -14.84 -16.42 -7.47
CA GLN A 227 -16.26 -16.14 -7.25
C GLN A 227 -16.55 -15.93 -5.76
N THR A 228 -15.94 -16.74 -4.89
CA THR A 228 -16.07 -16.62 -3.44
C THR A 228 -15.59 -15.25 -2.96
N ILE A 229 -14.41 -14.81 -3.38
CA ILE A 229 -13.89 -13.49 -3.01
C ILE A 229 -14.79 -12.37 -3.55
N ALA A 230 -15.25 -12.47 -4.81
CA ALA A 230 -16.10 -11.47 -5.44
C ALA A 230 -17.43 -11.26 -4.71
N LEU A 231 -17.98 -12.30 -4.06
CA LEU A 231 -19.21 -12.21 -3.28
C LEU A 231 -19.04 -11.38 -2.00
N PHE A 232 -17.91 -11.52 -1.30
CA PHE A 232 -17.67 -10.81 -0.04
C PHE A 232 -17.21 -9.36 -0.24
N PHE A 233 -16.48 -9.07 -1.32
CA PHE A 233 -15.97 -7.72 -1.60
C PHE A 233 -16.19 -7.30 -3.06
N PRO A 234 -17.42 -6.95 -3.46
CA PRO A 234 -17.72 -6.60 -4.86
C PRO A 234 -17.00 -5.33 -5.35
N SER A 235 -16.55 -4.46 -4.44
CA SER A 235 -15.75 -3.28 -4.78
C SER A 235 -14.25 -3.57 -4.89
N TRP A 236 -13.80 -4.77 -4.52
CA TRP A 236 -12.40 -5.16 -4.65
C TRP A 236 -12.14 -5.57 -6.10
N VAL A 237 -11.06 -5.04 -6.69
CA VAL A 237 -10.73 -5.29 -8.09
C VAL A 237 -9.98 -6.61 -8.31
N GLN A 238 -9.42 -7.21 -7.25
CA GLN A 238 -8.56 -8.39 -7.37
C GLN A 238 -9.30 -9.59 -7.99
N PRO A 239 -10.55 -9.92 -7.65
CA PRO A 239 -11.28 -10.99 -8.33
C PRO A 239 -11.43 -10.76 -9.84
N THR A 240 -11.60 -9.50 -10.25
CA THR A 240 -11.67 -9.15 -11.68
C THR A 240 -10.32 -9.35 -12.37
N ILE A 241 -9.22 -8.98 -11.72
CA ILE A 241 -7.86 -9.21 -12.23
C ILE A 241 -7.59 -10.71 -12.33
N ALA A 242 -7.91 -11.47 -11.28
CA ALA A 242 -7.77 -12.92 -11.27
C ALA A 242 -8.64 -13.60 -12.34
N ALA A 243 -9.86 -13.10 -12.61
CA ALA A 243 -10.69 -13.60 -13.70
C ALA A 243 -10.08 -13.34 -15.08
N VAL A 244 -9.31 -12.26 -15.25
CA VAL A 244 -8.53 -12.00 -16.47
C VAL A 244 -7.38 -12.99 -16.58
N ASP A 245 -6.63 -13.21 -15.51
CA ASP A 245 -5.51 -14.15 -15.51
C ASP A 245 -6.00 -15.59 -15.73
N LEU A 246 -7.18 -15.96 -15.19
CA LEU A 246 -7.87 -17.22 -15.48
C LEU A 246 -8.25 -17.35 -16.96
N ALA A 247 -8.86 -16.32 -17.56
CA ALA A 247 -9.22 -16.35 -18.98
C ALA A 247 -7.97 -16.53 -19.87
N ILE A 248 -6.85 -15.91 -19.52
CA ILE A 248 -5.57 -16.10 -20.21
C ILE A 248 -5.09 -17.56 -20.07
N ALA A 249 -5.12 -18.11 -18.84
CA ALA A 249 -4.68 -19.47 -18.57
C ALA A 249 -5.53 -20.53 -19.29
N GLU A 250 -6.84 -20.31 -19.39
CA GLU A 250 -7.79 -21.15 -20.12
C GLU A 250 -7.77 -20.94 -21.65
N ALA A 251 -6.98 -19.98 -22.14
CA ALA A 251 -7.00 -19.51 -23.52
C ALA A 251 -8.40 -19.04 -23.99
N ASP A 252 -9.24 -18.54 -23.07
CA ASP A 252 -10.53 -17.91 -23.40
C ASP A 252 -10.32 -16.46 -23.86
N ALA A 253 -10.45 -16.24 -25.17
CA ALA A 253 -10.32 -14.92 -25.78
C ALA A 253 -11.48 -13.96 -25.47
N LYS A 254 -12.44 -14.34 -24.61
CA LYS A 254 -13.51 -13.46 -24.13
C LYS A 254 -13.05 -12.66 -22.92
N LEU A 255 -13.09 -11.34 -23.07
CA LEU A 255 -12.75 -10.43 -21.98
C LEU A 255 -13.79 -10.54 -20.85
N PRO A 256 -13.37 -10.73 -19.58
CA PRO A 256 -14.29 -10.71 -18.45
C PRO A 256 -15.11 -9.43 -18.41
N ARG A 257 -16.44 -9.55 -18.41
CA ARG A 257 -17.36 -8.41 -18.48
C ARG A 257 -17.12 -7.37 -17.37
N ALA A 258 -16.89 -7.85 -16.15
CA ALA A 258 -16.63 -7.01 -14.98
C ALA A 258 -15.42 -6.09 -15.16
N LEU A 259 -14.42 -6.50 -15.96
CA LEU A 259 -13.23 -5.68 -16.20
C LEU A 259 -13.59 -4.37 -16.90
N ARG A 260 -14.38 -4.40 -17.97
CA ARG A 260 -14.75 -3.17 -18.69
C ARG A 260 -15.58 -2.24 -17.82
N GLU A 261 -16.50 -2.78 -17.02
CA GLU A 261 -17.33 -2.00 -16.10
C GLU A 261 -16.46 -1.31 -15.04
N GLN A 262 -15.52 -2.04 -14.42
CA GLN A 262 -14.60 -1.47 -13.43
C GLN A 262 -13.61 -0.47 -14.02
N LEU A 263 -13.10 -0.68 -15.23
CA LEU A 263 -12.21 0.28 -15.91
C LEU A 263 -12.88 1.64 -16.13
N VAL A 264 -14.19 1.66 -16.41
CA VAL A 264 -14.96 2.90 -16.56
C VAL A 264 -15.26 3.54 -15.21
N GLN A 265 -15.60 2.74 -14.19
CA GLN A 265 -15.93 3.24 -12.85
C GLN A 265 -14.70 3.68 -12.05
N ARG A 266 -13.55 3.07 -12.33
CA ARG A 266 -12.30 3.19 -11.58
C ARG A 266 -11.10 3.41 -12.53
N PRO A 267 -11.12 4.43 -13.40
CA PRO A 267 -10.04 4.65 -14.37
C PRO A 267 -8.70 4.96 -13.68
N GLU A 268 -8.70 5.37 -12.41
CA GLU A 268 -7.51 5.59 -11.59
C GLU A 268 -6.76 4.29 -11.21
N ARG A 269 -7.39 3.13 -11.40
CA ARG A 269 -6.84 1.83 -11.01
C ARG A 269 -5.91 1.27 -12.08
N LEU A 270 -4.64 1.60 -11.93
CA LEU A 270 -3.55 1.18 -12.81
C LEU A 270 -3.46 -0.35 -13.01
N ASP A 271 -3.73 -1.10 -11.95
CA ASP A 271 -3.73 -2.56 -11.94
C ASP A 271 -4.78 -3.18 -12.89
N LEU A 272 -5.95 -2.54 -13.04
CA LEU A 272 -6.95 -2.96 -14.02
C LEU A 272 -6.48 -2.76 -15.46
N TRP A 273 -5.84 -1.62 -15.77
CA TRP A 273 -5.28 -1.35 -17.09
C TRP A 273 -4.14 -2.32 -17.42
N ARG A 274 -3.32 -2.67 -16.42
CA ARG A 274 -2.28 -3.69 -16.59
C ARG A 274 -2.86 -5.08 -16.85
N ALA A 275 -3.97 -5.44 -16.20
CA ALA A 275 -4.69 -6.68 -16.51
C ALA A 275 -5.24 -6.68 -17.95
N LEU A 276 -5.86 -5.58 -18.38
CA LEU A 276 -6.32 -5.41 -19.77
C LEU A 276 -5.15 -5.55 -20.77
N ALA A 277 -3.99 -4.96 -20.48
CA ALA A 277 -2.81 -5.07 -21.34
C ALA A 277 -2.31 -6.51 -21.45
N ARG A 278 -2.26 -7.28 -20.35
CA ARG A 278 -1.88 -8.71 -20.38
C ARG A 278 -2.85 -9.52 -21.24
N PHE A 279 -4.15 -9.33 -21.04
CA PHE A 279 -5.17 -10.00 -21.83
C PHE A 279 -5.06 -9.66 -23.32
N ALA A 280 -4.97 -8.36 -23.63
CA ALA A 280 -4.87 -7.89 -25.00
C ALA A 280 -3.62 -8.41 -25.70
N GLN A 281 -2.49 -8.50 -24.97
CA GLN A 281 -1.25 -9.08 -25.48
C GLN A 281 -1.39 -10.59 -25.74
N ALA A 282 -2.02 -11.34 -24.84
CA ALA A 282 -2.22 -12.79 -24.96
C ALA A 282 -3.07 -13.14 -26.20
N PHE A 283 -4.12 -12.36 -26.46
CA PHE A 283 -5.08 -12.61 -27.54
C PHE A 283 -4.90 -11.70 -28.77
N LYS A 284 -3.79 -10.96 -28.87
CA LYS A 284 -3.45 -10.06 -29.99
C LYS A 284 -4.56 -9.05 -30.31
N GLN A 285 -5.16 -8.46 -29.28
CA GLN A 285 -6.19 -7.42 -29.40
C GLN A 285 -5.57 -6.03 -29.33
N ASP A 286 -4.97 -5.59 -30.43
CA ASP A 286 -4.14 -4.36 -30.48
C ASP A 286 -4.86 -3.09 -29.99
N HIS A 287 -6.15 -2.94 -30.31
CA HIS A 287 -6.95 -1.80 -29.86
C HIS A 287 -7.02 -1.70 -28.33
N LEU A 288 -7.23 -2.82 -27.63
CA LEU A 288 -7.23 -2.86 -26.16
C LEU A 288 -5.83 -2.68 -25.59
N LEU A 289 -4.81 -3.23 -26.26
CA LEU A 289 -3.43 -3.09 -25.82
C LEU A 289 -2.98 -1.63 -25.83
N PHE A 290 -3.30 -0.90 -26.90
CA PHE A 290 -2.97 0.52 -27.02
C PHE A 290 -3.82 1.39 -26.08
N GLU A 291 -5.10 1.09 -25.90
CA GLU A 291 -5.93 1.74 -24.87
C GLU A 291 -5.32 1.59 -23.48
N ALA A 292 -5.01 0.35 -23.08
CA ALA A 292 -4.44 0.04 -21.77
C ALA A 292 -3.08 0.74 -21.54
N ARG A 293 -2.19 0.72 -22.54
CA ARG A 293 -0.90 1.40 -22.47
C ARG A 293 -1.03 2.92 -22.44
N SER A 294 -2.06 3.48 -23.07
CA SER A 294 -2.32 4.91 -23.02
C SER A 294 -2.75 5.35 -21.62
N TRP A 295 -3.69 4.62 -21.00
CA TRP A 295 -4.08 4.87 -19.61
C TRP A 295 -2.93 4.67 -18.63
N ASP A 296 -2.15 3.59 -18.75
CA ASP A 296 -0.95 3.38 -17.91
C ASP A 296 0.02 4.57 -18.06
N ALA A 297 0.32 5.01 -19.28
CA ALA A 297 1.18 6.18 -19.50
C ALA A 297 0.61 7.47 -18.89
N LEU A 298 -0.70 7.71 -19.05
CA LEU A 298 -1.37 8.91 -18.51
C LEU A 298 -1.29 8.95 -16.98
N LEU A 299 -1.57 7.82 -16.32
CA LEU A 299 -1.55 7.71 -14.85
C LEU A 299 -0.13 7.85 -14.26
N HIS A 300 0.91 7.58 -15.04
CA HIS A 300 2.30 7.86 -14.66
C HIS A 300 2.78 9.27 -15.03
N GLY A 301 1.88 10.16 -15.50
CA GLY A 301 2.23 11.52 -15.92
C GLY A 301 3.01 11.59 -17.24
N LYS A 302 3.04 10.52 -18.03
CA LYS A 302 3.75 10.45 -19.32
C LYS A 302 2.81 10.85 -20.46
N LEU A 303 2.42 12.12 -20.47
CA LEU A 303 1.38 12.65 -21.36
C LEU A 303 1.63 12.39 -22.86
N GLU A 304 2.85 12.61 -23.35
CA GLU A 304 3.18 12.40 -24.78
C GLU A 304 3.13 10.92 -25.17
N ALA A 305 3.56 10.02 -24.27
CA ALA A 305 3.41 8.59 -24.48
C ALA A 305 1.93 8.17 -24.47
N ALA A 306 1.12 8.75 -23.59
CA ALA A 306 -0.32 8.50 -23.54
C ALA A 306 -0.99 8.89 -24.87
N LYS A 307 -0.71 10.09 -25.39
CA LYS A 307 -1.21 10.56 -26.70
C LYS A 307 -0.81 9.62 -27.83
N MET A 308 0.46 9.23 -27.88
CA MET A 308 0.96 8.33 -28.93
C MET A 308 0.23 6.99 -28.91
N GLN A 309 0.00 6.39 -27.73
CA GLN A 309 -0.75 5.15 -27.61
C GLN A 309 -2.24 5.34 -27.92
N MET A 310 -2.84 6.47 -27.54
CA MET A 310 -4.25 6.78 -27.87
C MET A 310 -4.47 6.89 -29.38
N VAL A 311 -3.56 7.54 -30.12
CA VAL A 311 -3.64 7.60 -31.60
C VAL A 311 -3.57 6.19 -32.19
N ARG A 312 -2.62 5.36 -31.74
CA ARG A 312 -2.54 3.96 -32.19
C ARG A 312 -3.81 3.18 -31.88
N ALA A 313 -4.41 3.38 -30.70
CA ALA A 313 -5.68 2.75 -30.34
C ALA A 313 -6.80 3.15 -31.29
N GLN A 314 -6.88 4.43 -31.69
CA GLN A 314 -7.86 4.94 -32.66
C GLN A 314 -7.69 4.34 -34.05
N GLU A 315 -6.45 4.22 -34.54
CA GLU A 315 -6.14 3.70 -35.87
C GLU A 315 -6.61 2.26 -36.06
N VAL A 316 -6.54 1.45 -35.00
CA VAL A 316 -6.89 0.02 -35.03
C VAL A 316 -8.22 -0.29 -34.33
N TRP A 317 -9.00 0.72 -33.92
CA TRP A 317 -10.26 0.52 -33.21
C TRP A 317 -11.32 -0.11 -34.13
N PRO A 318 -11.90 -1.27 -33.80
CA PRO A 318 -12.92 -1.88 -34.65
C PRO A 318 -14.20 -1.04 -34.72
N LYS A 319 -14.76 -0.84 -35.92
CA LYS A 319 -16.02 -0.10 -36.12
C LYS A 319 -17.23 -0.74 -35.42
N THR A 320 -17.13 -2.03 -35.08
CA THR A 320 -18.18 -2.82 -34.42
C THR A 320 -18.10 -2.76 -32.90
N VAL A 321 -17.05 -2.16 -32.33
CA VAL A 321 -16.82 -2.06 -30.90
C VAL A 321 -17.16 -0.66 -30.41
N ASP A 322 -17.80 -0.57 -29.25
CA ASP A 322 -18.17 0.68 -28.59
C ASP A 322 -16.95 1.60 -28.38
N SER A 323 -17.00 2.83 -28.90
CA SER A 323 -15.92 3.81 -28.83
C SER A 323 -15.91 4.66 -27.55
N ARG A 324 -16.95 4.60 -26.71
CA ARG A 324 -17.05 5.41 -25.48
C ARG A 324 -15.79 5.34 -24.60
N PRO A 325 -15.13 4.17 -24.40
CA PRO A 325 -13.90 4.10 -23.61
C PRO A 325 -12.74 4.89 -24.20
N LEU A 326 -12.64 4.92 -25.53
CA LEU A 326 -11.64 5.71 -26.24
C LEU A 326 -11.92 7.21 -26.14
N ASP A 327 -13.20 7.60 -26.10
CA ASP A 327 -13.62 8.98 -25.88
C ASP A 327 -13.31 9.44 -24.44
N LEU A 328 -13.55 8.58 -23.43
CA LEU A 328 -13.14 8.84 -22.04
C LEU A 328 -11.63 9.07 -21.90
N LEU A 329 -10.82 8.27 -22.60
CA LEU A 329 -9.36 8.44 -22.64
C LEU A 329 -8.95 9.77 -23.27
N LYS A 330 -9.58 10.17 -24.39
CA LYS A 330 -9.33 11.47 -25.02
C LYS A 330 -9.64 12.62 -24.07
N ASP A 331 -10.78 12.56 -23.38
CA ASP A 331 -11.20 13.58 -22.43
C ASP A 331 -10.21 13.68 -21.25
N ALA A 332 -9.74 12.55 -20.72
CA ALA A 332 -8.76 12.51 -19.64
C ALA A 332 -7.40 13.10 -20.06
N ILE A 333 -6.93 12.80 -21.27
CA ILE A 333 -5.71 13.40 -21.84
C ILE A 333 -5.87 14.91 -21.96
N LYS A 334 -7.00 15.38 -22.52
CA LYS A 334 -7.28 16.81 -22.71
C LYS A 334 -7.36 17.56 -21.38
N GLN A 335 -7.97 16.97 -20.35
CA GLN A 335 -8.00 17.58 -19.01
C GLN A 335 -6.60 17.73 -18.43
N THR A 336 -5.74 16.72 -18.63
CA THR A 336 -4.35 16.74 -18.15
C THR A 336 -3.51 17.80 -18.86
N GLU A 337 -3.79 18.12 -20.13
CA GLU A 337 -3.13 19.22 -20.85
C GLU A 337 -3.45 20.61 -20.28
N THR A 338 -4.57 20.74 -19.58
CA THR A 338 -5.05 22.03 -19.04
C THR A 338 -4.64 22.29 -17.60
N LEU A 339 -4.02 21.33 -16.92
CA LEU A 339 -3.56 21.40 -15.52
C LEU A 339 -2.11 21.86 -15.41
#